data_AF-G2M2J7-F1
#
_entry.id   AF-G2M2J7-F1
#
_cell.length_a   1.000
_cell.length_b   1.000
_cell.length_c   1.000
_cell.angle_alpha   90.00
_cell.angle_beta   90.00
_cell.angle_gamma   90.00
#
_symmetry.space_group_name_H-M   'P 1'
#
loop_
_entity.id
_entity.type
_entity.pdbx_description
1 polymer ?
#
loop_
_entity_poly.entity_id
_entity_poly.type
_entity_poly.pdbx_seq_one_letter_code
_entity_poly.pdbx_strand_id
1 'polypeptide(L)'
;MKHLSFFIVFIIISTMISPNSAIASSITTIHSVPVAIWPMNENFSIVPLNAPSCYPFSTFGIATVNFTNSTDVIYAYGGGWIYAGCKNVTHPLITIKGATFYRFKGINGSPNETYIEIKGSMFIPEPYRVALGFFSTNVTFKYLQYNATHVLVEVRISNITVWPDGERILNTTDPTAIGWPKNLTLRYLVESKTGEGYILSNSTKTYIGLFPLYPSPYLDKKRYFDAILTNTEKLIEEVSENPWIVTNVIEKAKLSSTKNESLYSRLITQLAYNLTARVLYPTDSYIGLPLRIGTDYIKNGTIAVPEVTAWTGHSYIVETLAVSHRVLPYKLRLEAIKRYIYQNDSTLLKELILNSTNITRTMSPYLLYSFGRKTYGVVDVHVPPDDSMLLTLPLPPSMKKKLGASYILIKAVKGGSTQYIHVEYTPSILSPERIREDWKVIGQCSAYLRSRLVNRFLEILNNASTNGFNVTVFTGMYTFVKNQLKMCGFNESTLANGTITATSGTEMKEGKKAEKKHRWSICGPGTAILFSLLGIRLMKTKGKKQENEEVKR
;
A
#
# COMPACT_ATOMS: atom_id res chain seq x y z
N MET A 1 -37.84 -63.51 13.59
CA MET A 1 -37.25 -64.38 14.63
C MET A 1 -35.74 -64.44 14.38
N LYS A 2 -34.96 -63.79 15.26
CA LYS A 2 -33.96 -64.42 16.16
C LYS A 2 -32.71 -64.86 15.37
N HIS A 3 -31.49 -64.33 15.52
CA HIS A 3 -30.76 -63.62 16.59
C HIS A 3 -29.80 -62.61 15.92
N LEU A 4 -29.65 -61.36 16.38
CA LEU A 4 -28.96 -60.89 17.59
C LEU A 4 -27.42 -61.13 17.56
N SER A 5 -26.72 -60.01 17.34
CA SER A 5 -25.45 -59.59 17.94
C SER A 5 -24.20 -60.46 17.79
N PHE A 6 -23.20 -59.94 17.09
CA PHE A 6 -22.01 -59.30 17.68
C PHE A 6 -21.20 -58.66 16.53
N PHE A 7 -20.59 -57.49 16.76
CA PHE A 7 -19.91 -56.58 15.79
C PHE A 7 -20.71 -55.40 15.24
N ILE A 8 -21.29 -54.64 16.17
CA ILE A 8 -21.12 -53.18 16.16
C ILE A 8 -19.63 -52.89 16.50
N VAL A 9 -19.10 -51.80 15.93
CA VAL A 9 -17.73 -51.27 16.07
C VAL A 9 -16.71 -51.86 15.09
N PHE A 10 -16.75 -51.41 13.82
CA PHE A 10 -15.57 -51.01 13.01
C PHE A 10 -15.91 -50.57 11.56
N ILE A 11 -17.17 -50.24 11.24
CA ILE A 11 -17.54 -49.65 9.93
C ILE A 11 -17.96 -48.18 10.10
N ILE A 12 -17.20 -47.43 10.90
CA ILE A 12 -17.03 -45.98 10.82
C ILE A 12 -15.61 -45.75 11.36
N ILE A 13 -14.76 -45.02 10.63
CA ILE A 13 -13.32 -44.75 10.89
C ILE A 13 -12.36 -45.77 10.23
N SER A 14 -12.06 -45.57 8.94
CA SER A 14 -10.73 -45.74 8.31
C SER A 14 -10.76 -45.43 6.79
N THR A 15 -11.39 -44.33 6.39
CA THR A 15 -11.10 -43.66 5.10
C THR A 15 -10.16 -42.48 5.35
N MET A 16 -9.00 -42.80 5.93
CA MET A 16 -7.81 -41.96 5.91
C MET A 16 -6.63 -42.89 5.69
N ILE A 17 -5.91 -42.67 4.58
CA ILE A 17 -4.48 -42.86 4.30
C ILE A 17 -4.31 -43.04 2.78
N SER A 18 -3.50 -42.12 2.21
CA SER A 18 -2.99 -41.88 0.84
C SER A 18 -2.44 -43.11 0.06
N PRO A 19 -1.91 -43.03 -1.20
CA PRO A 19 -1.62 -41.88 -2.09
C PRO A 19 -1.84 -42.10 -3.63
N ASN A 20 -1.53 -41.05 -4.42
CA ASN A 20 -1.22 -41.00 -5.88
C ASN A 20 -2.42 -41.12 -6.85
N SER A 21 -2.55 -40.35 -7.94
CA SER A 21 -1.53 -39.72 -8.79
C SER A 21 -2.13 -38.64 -9.72
N ALA A 22 -1.32 -37.62 -10.00
CA ALA A 22 -1.15 -36.99 -11.31
C ALA A 22 -2.40 -36.39 -12.01
N ILE A 23 -2.67 -35.12 -11.70
CA ILE A 23 -3.00 -34.16 -12.76
C ILE A 23 -1.78 -33.25 -12.90
N ALA A 24 -1.06 -33.45 -13.99
CA ALA A 24 0.01 -32.58 -14.45
C ALA A 24 -0.59 -31.21 -14.81
N SER A 25 -0.83 -30.37 -13.81
CA SER A 25 -0.78 -28.93 -14.04
C SER A 25 0.67 -28.59 -14.32
N SER A 26 0.95 -27.95 -15.44
CA SER A 26 2.18 -27.21 -15.67
C SER A 26 2.42 -26.31 -14.45
N ILE A 27 3.25 -26.79 -13.53
CA ILE A 27 3.80 -26.01 -12.43
C ILE A 27 4.74 -25.02 -13.12
N THR A 28 4.20 -23.86 -13.52
CA THR A 28 4.97 -22.65 -13.35
C THR A 28 5.30 -22.61 -11.87
N THR A 29 6.53 -23.00 -11.53
CA THR A 29 7.10 -22.73 -10.22
C THR A 29 7.09 -21.22 -10.08
N ILE A 30 5.97 -20.67 -9.57
CA ILE A 30 5.94 -19.30 -9.10
C ILE A 30 6.93 -19.35 -7.95
N HIS A 31 8.14 -18.88 -8.19
CA HIS A 31 9.13 -18.71 -7.15
C HIS A 31 8.45 -17.93 -6.04
N SER A 32 8.26 -18.58 -4.89
CA SER A 32 7.61 -17.98 -3.76
C SER A 32 8.44 -16.80 -3.29
N VAL A 33 7.95 -15.60 -3.57
CA VAL A 33 8.60 -14.35 -3.19
C VAL A 33 8.42 -14.20 -1.68
N PRO A 34 9.46 -14.00 -0.85
CA PRO A 34 9.27 -13.77 0.57
C PRO A 34 8.51 -12.46 0.85
N VAL A 35 8.04 -12.29 2.09
CA VAL A 35 7.35 -11.06 2.52
C VAL A 35 8.34 -9.91 2.53
N ALA A 36 8.03 -8.83 1.82
CA ALA A 36 8.87 -7.64 1.79
C ALA A 36 8.58 -6.75 3.01
N ILE A 37 9.64 -6.23 3.61
CA ILE A 37 9.64 -5.43 4.81
C ILE A 37 10.52 -4.21 4.56
N TRP A 38 9.99 -3.01 4.77
CA TRP A 38 10.77 -1.79 4.61
C TRP A 38 10.67 -0.89 5.84
N PRO A 39 11.78 -0.34 6.34
CA PRO A 39 11.70 0.73 7.32
C PRO A 39 11.10 1.99 6.71
N MET A 40 10.31 2.71 7.50
CA MET A 40 9.74 4.00 7.12
C MET A 40 10.03 5.06 8.17
N ASN A 41 10.20 6.30 7.72
CA ASN A 41 10.30 7.47 8.59
C ASN A 41 8.91 7.99 9.02
N GLU A 42 8.87 9.11 9.75
CA GLU A 42 7.63 9.71 10.25
C GLU A 42 6.67 10.18 9.16
N ASN A 43 7.17 10.41 7.94
CA ASN A 43 6.40 10.87 6.78
C ASN A 43 5.88 9.72 5.91
N PHE A 44 6.00 8.47 6.37
CA PHE A 44 5.66 7.28 5.59
C PHE A 44 6.45 7.16 4.27
N SER A 45 7.70 7.63 4.27
CA SER A 45 8.66 7.34 3.21
C SER A 45 9.60 6.24 3.67
N ILE A 46 9.96 5.33 2.77
CA ILE A 46 10.92 4.27 3.11
C ILE A 46 12.28 4.91 3.38
N VAL A 47 12.93 4.42 4.44
CA VAL A 47 14.30 4.80 4.77
C VAL A 47 15.23 4.03 3.84
N PRO A 48 15.92 4.70 2.91
CA PRO A 48 16.82 4.00 1.98
C PRO A 48 18.02 3.43 2.74
N LEU A 49 18.49 2.25 2.31
CA LEU A 49 19.75 1.70 2.82
C LEU A 49 20.93 2.44 2.17
N ASN A 50 21.96 2.71 2.97
CA ASN A 50 23.20 3.30 2.48
C ASN A 50 23.98 2.25 1.67
N ALA A 51 23.83 2.28 0.35
CA ALA A 51 24.66 1.48 -0.54
C ALA A 51 26.10 2.05 -0.60
N PRO A 52 27.13 1.21 -0.76
CA PRO A 52 28.50 1.68 -0.94
C PRO A 52 28.62 2.56 -2.20
N SER A 53 29.68 3.37 -2.31
CA SER A 53 29.93 4.12 -3.53
C SER A 53 30.34 3.19 -4.68
N CYS A 54 29.76 3.38 -5.87
CA CYS A 54 30.06 2.63 -7.09
C CYS A 54 29.78 1.13 -7.00
N TYR A 55 28.51 0.75 -6.94
CA TYR A 55 28.06 -0.64 -6.80
C TYR A 55 27.25 -1.10 -8.01
N PRO A 56 27.30 -2.39 -8.37
CA PRO A 56 26.52 -2.94 -9.48
C PRO A 56 25.04 -3.02 -9.09
N PHE A 57 24.17 -2.39 -9.89
CA PHE A 57 22.74 -2.32 -9.57
C PHE A 57 21.83 -2.89 -10.67
N SER A 58 22.28 -2.90 -11.92
CA SER A 58 21.55 -3.51 -13.03
C SER A 58 22.53 -4.10 -14.02
N THR A 59 22.09 -5.04 -14.84
CA THR A 59 22.82 -5.43 -16.04
C THR A 59 22.41 -4.55 -17.21
N PHE A 60 23.31 -4.34 -18.17
CA PHE A 60 22.95 -3.95 -19.53
C PHE A 60 23.20 -5.13 -20.46
N GLY A 61 22.35 -5.28 -21.47
CA GLY A 61 22.56 -6.20 -22.57
C GLY A 61 23.21 -5.48 -23.75
N ILE A 62 24.24 -6.09 -24.33
CA ILE A 62 24.64 -5.82 -25.70
C ILE A 62 23.79 -6.72 -26.60
N ALA A 63 23.44 -6.16 -27.74
CA ALA A 63 22.89 -6.82 -28.90
C ALA A 63 23.47 -8.21 -29.21
N THR A 64 22.67 -9.28 -29.09
CA THR A 64 23.00 -10.56 -29.73
C THR A 64 22.95 -10.41 -31.25
N VAL A 65 24.05 -10.72 -31.93
CA VAL A 65 24.09 -10.80 -33.40
C VAL A 65 24.67 -12.14 -33.80
N ASN A 66 24.03 -12.79 -34.77
CA ASN A 66 24.64 -13.85 -35.54
C ASN A 66 25.12 -13.27 -36.86
N PHE A 67 26.26 -13.72 -37.36
CA PHE A 67 26.62 -13.52 -38.75
C PHE A 67 27.41 -14.72 -39.26
N THR A 68 27.09 -15.10 -40.49
CA THR A 68 27.67 -16.28 -41.12
C THR A 68 28.80 -15.85 -42.04
N ASN A 69 29.97 -16.45 -41.87
CA ASN A 69 30.96 -16.55 -42.93
C ASN A 69 30.77 -17.92 -43.62
N SER A 70 31.18 -18.09 -44.87
CA SER A 70 30.83 -19.27 -45.70
C SER A 70 31.17 -20.65 -45.09
N THR A 71 31.98 -20.70 -44.03
CA THR A 71 32.39 -21.91 -43.29
C THR A 71 32.12 -21.87 -41.78
N ASP A 72 31.77 -20.71 -41.20
CA ASP A 72 31.63 -20.51 -39.74
C ASP A 72 30.41 -19.63 -39.42
N VAL A 73 29.61 -20.01 -38.43
CA VAL A 73 28.56 -19.18 -37.84
C VAL A 73 29.11 -18.49 -36.59
N ILE A 74 29.04 -17.17 -36.53
CA ILE A 74 29.55 -16.39 -35.40
C ILE A 74 28.39 -15.79 -34.62
N TYR A 75 28.27 -16.16 -33.34
CA TYR A 75 27.33 -15.60 -32.37
C TYR A 75 28.07 -14.64 -31.45
N ALA A 76 27.84 -13.34 -31.59
CA ALA A 76 28.34 -12.36 -30.64
C ALA A 76 27.22 -11.96 -29.69
N TYR A 77 27.48 -12.10 -28.40
CA TYR A 77 26.65 -11.58 -27.32
C TYR A 77 27.53 -10.75 -26.39
N GLY A 78 26.93 -9.80 -25.71
CA GLY A 78 27.67 -9.07 -24.71
C GLY A 78 26.76 -8.51 -23.66
N GLY A 79 27.36 -8.10 -22.56
CA GLY A 79 26.64 -7.61 -21.42
C GLY A 79 27.60 -7.18 -20.34
N GLY A 80 27.04 -6.53 -19.34
CA GLY A 80 27.83 -5.98 -18.27
C GLY A 80 27.00 -5.39 -17.16
N TRP A 81 27.67 -5.02 -16.08
CA TRP A 81 27.05 -4.34 -14.96
C TRP A 81 27.00 -2.84 -15.21
N ILE A 82 25.88 -2.23 -14.83
CA ILE A 82 25.74 -0.80 -14.60
C ILE A 82 26.02 -0.56 -13.12
N TYR A 83 27.02 0.29 -12.83
CA TYR A 83 27.44 0.69 -11.51
C TYR A 83 26.94 2.11 -11.22
N ALA A 84 26.28 2.32 -10.07
CA ALA A 84 25.71 3.61 -9.68
C ALA A 84 26.46 4.30 -8.54
N GLY A 85 26.33 5.62 -8.47
CA GLY A 85 26.93 6.45 -7.42
C GLY A 85 28.47 6.47 -7.46
N CYS A 86 29.06 6.40 -8.65
CA CYS A 86 30.50 6.37 -8.82
C CYS A 86 31.09 7.78 -8.69
N LYS A 87 31.82 8.06 -7.60
CA LYS A 87 32.31 9.40 -7.24
C LYS A 87 33.24 10.06 -8.26
N ASN A 88 33.96 9.28 -9.06
CA ASN A 88 34.93 9.77 -10.05
C ASN A 88 34.36 9.80 -11.48
N VAL A 89 33.05 9.67 -11.60
CA VAL A 89 32.33 9.69 -12.87
C VAL A 89 31.49 10.96 -12.88
N THR A 90 31.59 11.75 -13.96
CA THR A 90 30.78 12.97 -14.15
C THR A 90 29.69 12.79 -15.20
N HIS A 91 29.88 11.85 -16.12
CA HIS A 91 28.94 11.42 -17.15
C HIS A 91 29.01 9.90 -17.29
N PRO A 92 27.95 9.21 -17.75
CA PRO A 92 27.98 7.77 -17.97
C PRO A 92 29.23 7.32 -18.75
N LEU A 93 30.05 6.49 -18.11
CA LEU A 93 31.31 5.98 -18.65
C LEU A 93 31.16 4.50 -18.97
N ILE A 94 31.48 4.10 -20.20
CA ILE A 94 31.41 2.69 -20.62
C ILE A 94 32.82 2.15 -20.85
N THR A 95 33.12 1.06 -20.17
CA THR A 95 34.36 0.30 -20.33
C THR A 95 34.04 -1.05 -20.95
N ILE A 96 34.81 -1.46 -21.95
CA ILE A 96 34.76 -2.81 -22.51
C ILE A 96 36.05 -3.51 -22.10
N LYS A 97 35.92 -4.65 -21.41
CA LYS A 97 37.04 -5.39 -20.79
C LYS A 97 37.72 -6.38 -21.74
N GLY A 98 37.12 -6.66 -22.89
CA GLY A 98 37.64 -7.63 -23.87
C GLY A 98 36.56 -8.49 -24.50
N ALA A 99 36.96 -9.34 -25.45
CA ALA A 99 36.12 -10.38 -26.05
C ALA A 99 36.70 -11.76 -25.71
N THR A 100 35.83 -12.70 -25.32
CA THR A 100 36.20 -14.11 -25.12
C THR A 100 35.61 -14.94 -26.26
N PHE A 101 36.42 -15.80 -26.86
CA PHE A 101 36.04 -16.59 -28.03
C PHE A 101 35.92 -18.06 -27.64
N TYR A 102 34.78 -18.67 -27.96
CA TYR A 102 34.51 -20.09 -27.78
C TYR A 102 34.24 -20.70 -29.14
N ARG A 103 35.01 -21.70 -29.56
CA ARG A 103 34.84 -22.34 -30.86
C ARG A 103 34.37 -23.78 -30.69
N PHE A 104 33.29 -24.13 -31.37
CA PHE A 104 32.73 -25.46 -31.41
C PHE A 104 32.87 -26.00 -32.83
N LYS A 105 33.44 -27.20 -32.94
CA LYS A 105 33.53 -27.89 -34.24
C LYS A 105 32.14 -28.38 -34.62
N GLY A 106 31.72 -28.08 -35.85
CA GLY A 106 30.49 -28.64 -36.40
C GLY A 106 30.61 -30.16 -36.53
N ILE A 107 29.51 -30.87 -36.28
CA ILE A 107 29.40 -32.32 -36.50
C ILE A 107 28.66 -32.54 -37.83
N ASN A 108 29.14 -33.47 -38.66
CA ASN A 108 28.47 -33.92 -39.90
C ASN A 108 28.07 -32.80 -40.87
N GLY A 109 29.05 -32.08 -41.43
CA GLY A 109 28.80 -31.10 -42.50
C GLY A 109 28.16 -29.79 -42.04
N SER A 110 27.93 -29.60 -40.74
CA SER A 110 27.54 -28.31 -40.17
C SER A 110 28.73 -27.34 -40.13
N PRO A 111 28.50 -26.03 -40.36
CA PRO A 111 29.54 -25.01 -40.21
C PRO A 111 30.01 -24.94 -38.75
N ASN A 112 31.25 -24.53 -38.50
CA ASN A 112 31.70 -24.38 -37.12
C ASN A 112 30.98 -23.21 -36.45
N GLU A 113 30.75 -23.31 -35.14
CA GLU A 113 30.13 -22.23 -34.38
C GLU A 113 31.19 -21.51 -33.55
N THR A 114 31.25 -20.19 -33.65
CA THR A 114 32.09 -19.35 -32.78
C THR A 114 31.20 -18.45 -31.95
N TYR A 115 31.28 -18.57 -30.63
CA TYR A 115 30.60 -17.68 -29.70
C TYR A 115 31.59 -16.65 -29.19
N ILE A 116 31.21 -15.37 -29.24
CA ILE A 116 32.01 -14.24 -28.81
C ILE A 116 31.28 -13.55 -27.68
N GLU A 117 31.86 -13.57 -26.48
CA GLU A 117 31.36 -12.87 -25.31
C GLU A 117 32.10 -11.54 -25.13
N ILE A 118 31.39 -10.44 -25.29
CA ILE A 118 31.94 -9.09 -25.05
C ILE A 118 31.56 -8.64 -23.64
N LYS A 119 32.56 -8.53 -22.75
CA LYS A 119 32.35 -8.12 -21.36
C LYS A 119 32.48 -6.62 -21.21
N GLY A 120 31.45 -5.96 -20.70
CA GLY A 120 31.46 -4.52 -20.47
C GLY A 120 31.08 -4.11 -19.05
N SER A 121 31.21 -2.82 -18.77
CA SER A 121 30.71 -2.19 -17.54
C SER A 121 30.35 -0.74 -17.86
N MET A 122 29.23 -0.26 -17.33
CA MET A 122 28.79 1.12 -17.43
C MET A 122 28.84 1.71 -16.02
N PHE A 123 29.45 2.87 -15.86
CA PHE A 123 29.55 3.56 -14.58
C PHE A 123 28.81 4.88 -14.70
N ILE A 124 27.95 5.19 -13.74
CA ILE A 124 27.12 6.40 -13.79
C ILE A 124 27.32 7.26 -12.53
N PRO A 125 27.30 8.60 -12.67
CA PRO A 125 27.45 9.51 -11.54
C PRO A 125 26.25 9.46 -10.57
N GLU A 126 25.06 9.12 -11.07
CA GLU A 126 23.82 9.24 -10.32
C GLU A 126 23.83 8.35 -9.07
N PRO A 127 23.62 8.91 -7.87
CA PRO A 127 23.47 8.11 -6.68
C PRO A 127 22.19 7.28 -6.79
N TYR A 128 22.33 5.96 -6.75
CA TYR A 128 21.18 5.06 -6.66
C TYR A 128 20.90 4.79 -5.19
N ARG A 129 19.67 5.10 -4.75
CA ARG A 129 19.16 4.68 -3.44
C ARG A 129 18.35 3.43 -3.67
N VAL A 130 18.88 2.28 -3.27
CA VAL A 130 18.12 1.04 -3.41
C VAL A 130 17.09 1.00 -2.30
N ALA A 131 15.83 0.83 -2.65
CA ALA A 131 14.83 0.33 -1.72
C ALA A 131 15.05 -1.17 -1.49
N LEU A 132 16.28 -1.56 -1.13
CA LEU A 132 16.60 -2.92 -0.69
C LEU A 132 15.62 -3.25 0.42
N GLY A 133 14.83 -4.29 0.20
CA GLY A 133 13.87 -4.73 1.18
C GLY A 133 14.55 -5.67 2.15
N PHE A 134 14.03 -5.68 3.36
CA PHE A 134 14.18 -6.83 4.23
C PHE A 134 13.14 -7.85 3.79
N PHE A 135 13.52 -9.11 3.72
CA PHE A 135 12.65 -10.17 3.26
C PHE A 135 12.55 -11.24 4.32
N SER A 136 11.34 -11.75 4.56
CA SER A 136 11.11 -12.79 5.55
C SER A 136 10.21 -13.88 4.98
N THR A 137 10.55 -15.12 5.30
CA THR A 137 9.75 -16.30 5.01
C THR A 137 8.88 -16.73 6.19
N ASN A 138 8.81 -15.93 7.26
CA ASN A 138 7.99 -16.27 8.43
C ASN A 138 7.60 -15.01 9.21
N VAL A 139 6.38 -14.55 8.94
CA VAL A 139 5.72 -13.44 9.62
C VAL A 139 4.48 -13.96 10.33
N THR A 140 4.46 -13.89 11.65
CA THR A 140 3.34 -14.37 12.47
C THR A 140 2.66 -13.22 13.20
N PHE A 141 1.34 -13.12 13.11
CA PHE A 141 0.49 -12.27 13.93
C PHE A 141 -0.27 -13.14 14.91
N LYS A 142 0.03 -13.03 16.21
CA LYS A 142 -0.61 -13.83 17.26
C LYS A 142 -1.45 -12.95 18.18
N TYR A 143 -2.72 -13.28 18.32
CA TYR A 143 -3.68 -12.58 19.17
C TYR A 143 -3.91 -13.39 20.44
N LEU A 144 -3.45 -12.90 21.59
CA LEU A 144 -3.47 -13.57 22.88
C LEU A 144 -4.35 -12.82 23.88
N GLN A 145 -5.15 -13.52 24.67
CA GLN A 145 -5.91 -12.88 25.74
C GLN A 145 -4.92 -12.32 26.77
N TYR A 146 -4.98 -11.01 27.05
CA TYR A 146 -4.12 -10.40 28.07
C TYR A 146 -4.86 -10.29 29.40
N ASN A 147 -6.07 -9.72 29.38
CA ASN A 147 -6.98 -9.66 30.52
C ASN A 147 -8.43 -9.49 30.01
N ALA A 148 -9.42 -9.28 30.89
CA ALA A 148 -10.83 -9.17 30.49
C ALA A 148 -11.15 -8.03 29.51
N THR A 149 -10.30 -7.01 29.42
CA THR A 149 -10.56 -5.81 28.60
C THR A 149 -9.57 -5.62 27.46
N HIS A 150 -8.48 -6.38 27.41
CA HIS A 150 -7.41 -6.21 26.43
C HIS A 150 -6.90 -7.52 25.84
N VAL A 151 -6.45 -7.42 24.60
CA VAL A 151 -5.76 -8.44 23.82
C VAL A 151 -4.32 -8.00 23.58
N LEU A 152 -3.38 -8.93 23.72
CA LEU A 152 -2.00 -8.75 23.31
C LEU A 152 -1.84 -9.25 21.88
N VAL A 153 -1.45 -8.37 20.97
CA VAL A 153 -1.06 -8.72 19.59
C VAL A 153 0.45 -8.77 19.52
N GLU A 154 0.99 -9.96 19.27
CA GLU A 154 2.42 -10.18 19.07
C GLU A 154 2.71 -10.43 17.59
N VAL A 155 3.52 -9.55 17.00
CA VAL A 155 3.97 -9.67 15.62
C VAL A 155 5.41 -10.15 15.63
N ARG A 156 5.65 -11.36 15.12
CA ARG A 156 6.97 -11.97 15.00
C ARG A 156 7.38 -12.00 13.54
N ILE A 157 8.54 -11.46 13.24
CA ILE A 157 9.17 -11.55 11.93
C ILE A 157 10.50 -12.26 12.13
N SER A 158 10.69 -13.41 11.51
CA SER A 158 11.90 -14.21 11.66
C SER A 158 12.59 -14.48 10.33
N ASN A 159 13.85 -14.90 10.38
CA ASN A 159 14.66 -15.18 9.18
C ASN A 159 14.71 -13.99 8.20
N ILE A 160 14.87 -12.78 8.74
CA ILE A 160 15.01 -11.57 7.93
C ILE A 160 16.33 -11.65 7.15
N THR A 161 16.26 -11.40 5.84
CA THR A 161 17.41 -11.30 4.93
C THR A 161 17.34 -10.00 4.13
N VAL A 162 18.47 -9.58 3.55
CA VAL A 162 18.51 -8.45 2.60
C VAL A 162 18.35 -8.99 1.17
N TRP A 163 17.30 -8.57 0.49
CA TRP A 163 16.96 -9.03 -0.87
C TRP A 163 16.15 -7.94 -1.62
N PRO A 164 15.96 -8.00 -2.95
CA PRO A 164 16.81 -8.69 -3.93
C PRO A 164 18.23 -8.12 -3.93
N ASP A 165 19.20 -8.95 -4.31
CA ASP A 165 20.58 -8.50 -4.59
C ASP A 165 21.38 -7.94 -3.39
N GLY A 166 21.02 -8.30 -2.15
CA GLY A 166 21.77 -7.90 -0.95
C GLY A 166 23.25 -8.31 -1.02
N GLU A 167 23.53 -9.53 -1.46
CA GLU A 167 24.90 -10.02 -1.68
C GLU A 167 25.64 -9.18 -2.74
N ARG A 168 24.98 -8.82 -3.84
CA ARG A 168 25.59 -8.07 -4.94
C ARG A 168 25.86 -6.61 -4.57
N ILE A 169 24.94 -5.97 -3.83
CA ILE A 169 24.98 -4.53 -3.54
C ILE A 169 25.71 -4.24 -2.22
N LEU A 170 25.47 -5.04 -1.19
CA LEU A 170 26.00 -4.83 0.17
C LEU A 170 27.06 -5.86 0.56
N ASN A 171 27.40 -6.82 -0.31
CA ASN A 171 28.29 -7.94 -0.01
C ASN A 171 27.82 -8.81 1.17
N THR A 172 26.51 -8.80 1.45
CA THR A 172 25.90 -9.57 2.53
C THR A 172 24.40 -9.72 2.32
N THR A 173 23.86 -10.88 2.65
CA THR A 173 22.41 -11.11 2.82
C THR A 173 22.00 -11.06 4.29
N ASP A 174 22.97 -10.99 5.21
CA ASP A 174 22.75 -10.90 6.64
C ASP A 174 22.39 -9.47 7.05
N PRO A 175 21.17 -9.20 7.54
CA PRO A 175 20.76 -7.86 7.93
C PRO A 175 21.58 -7.30 9.10
N THR A 176 22.21 -8.15 9.93
CA THR A 176 22.99 -7.71 11.10
C THR A 176 24.26 -6.97 10.72
N ALA A 177 24.83 -7.31 9.55
CA ALA A 177 25.99 -6.61 9.00
C ALA A 177 25.70 -5.14 8.66
N ILE A 178 24.41 -4.77 8.52
CA ILE A 178 23.96 -3.41 8.25
C ILE A 178 23.10 -2.82 9.38
N GLY A 179 23.23 -3.38 10.60
CA GLY A 179 22.57 -2.87 11.80
C GLY A 179 21.12 -3.31 12.01
N TRP A 180 20.59 -4.18 11.14
CA TRP A 180 19.23 -4.72 11.24
C TRP A 180 19.17 -6.10 11.90
N PRO A 181 18.14 -6.42 12.69
CA PRO A 181 18.05 -7.72 13.34
C PRO A 181 17.60 -8.81 12.36
N LYS A 182 18.04 -10.06 12.58
CA LYS A 182 17.50 -11.25 11.90
C LYS A 182 16.07 -11.59 12.32
N ASN A 183 15.70 -11.19 13.53
CA ASN A 183 14.40 -11.46 14.14
C ASN A 183 13.87 -10.19 14.79
N LEU A 184 12.62 -9.86 14.51
CA LEU A 184 11.91 -8.73 15.09
C LEU A 184 10.66 -9.23 15.81
N THR A 185 10.41 -8.72 17.01
CA THR A 185 9.16 -8.97 17.74
C THR A 185 8.59 -7.65 18.19
N LEU A 186 7.36 -7.38 17.76
CA LEU A 186 6.60 -6.18 18.13
C LEU A 186 5.39 -6.62 18.96
N ARG A 187 5.08 -5.84 19.99
CA ARG A 187 3.98 -6.12 20.90
C ARG A 187 3.06 -4.93 21.01
N TYR A 188 1.78 -5.18 20.80
CA TYR A 188 0.73 -4.19 20.88
C TYR A 188 -0.32 -4.67 21.87
N LEU A 189 -0.84 -3.75 22.67
CA LEU A 189 -2.01 -4.00 23.51
C LEU A 189 -3.21 -3.37 22.80
N VAL A 190 -4.28 -4.12 22.63
CA VAL A 190 -5.49 -3.66 21.96
C VAL A 190 -6.67 -3.80 22.90
N GLU A 191 -7.45 -2.73 23.09
CA GLU A 191 -8.66 -2.79 23.90
C GLU A 191 -9.75 -3.59 23.18
N SER A 192 -10.33 -4.57 23.86
CA SER A 192 -11.22 -5.55 23.24
C SER A 192 -12.52 -4.97 22.72
N LYS A 193 -13.04 -3.90 23.34
CA LYS A 193 -14.32 -3.29 22.99
C LYS A 193 -14.21 -2.26 21.88
N THR A 194 -13.11 -1.52 21.82
CA THR A 194 -12.93 -0.36 20.95
C THR A 194 -11.95 -0.63 19.81
N GLY A 195 -11.09 -1.66 19.94
CA GLY A 195 -10.03 -1.95 18.99
C GLY A 195 -8.85 -0.97 19.05
N GLU A 196 -8.85 -0.04 20.01
CA GLU A 196 -7.79 0.93 20.18
C GLU A 196 -6.47 0.25 20.58
N GLY A 197 -5.43 0.52 19.80
CA GLY A 197 -4.11 -0.05 19.93
C GLY A 197 -3.14 0.84 20.69
N TYR A 198 -2.22 0.19 21.40
CA TYR A 198 -1.13 0.80 22.13
C TYR A 198 0.17 0.03 21.89
N ILE A 199 1.25 0.72 21.55
CA ILE A 199 2.60 0.13 21.53
C ILE A 199 3.06 -0.06 22.97
N LEU A 200 3.60 -1.23 23.29
CA LEU A 200 4.23 -1.49 24.57
C LEU A 200 5.76 -1.29 24.47
N SER A 201 6.31 -0.39 25.28
CA SER A 201 7.76 -0.22 25.39
C SER A 201 8.18 0.08 26.83
N ASN A 202 8.88 -0.86 27.48
CA ASN A 202 9.49 -0.71 28.81
C ASN A 202 8.60 0.09 29.79
N SER A 203 7.38 -0.41 30.03
CA SER A 203 6.37 0.18 30.94
C SER A 203 5.63 1.43 30.45
N THR A 204 5.93 1.94 29.26
CA THR A 204 5.17 3.02 28.60
C THR A 204 4.21 2.46 27.56
N LYS A 205 3.01 3.05 27.48
CA LYS A 205 1.99 2.77 26.46
C LYS A 205 1.89 3.98 25.53
N THR A 206 2.04 3.78 24.23
CA THR A 206 1.86 4.84 23.23
C THR A 206 0.64 4.54 22.37
N TYR A 207 -0.35 5.41 22.38
CA TYR A 207 -1.57 5.28 21.59
C TYR A 207 -1.27 5.36 20.08
N ILE A 208 -1.90 4.48 19.30
CA ILE A 208 -1.73 4.42 17.83
C ILE A 208 -3.06 4.46 17.06
N GLY A 209 -4.18 4.72 17.73
CA GLY A 209 -5.51 4.63 17.11
C GLY A 209 -5.99 3.19 16.97
N LEU A 210 -6.98 2.98 16.10
CA LEU A 210 -7.57 1.66 15.87
C LEU A 210 -6.55 0.71 15.21
N PHE A 211 -6.28 -0.46 15.82
CA PHE A 211 -5.28 -1.40 15.32
C PHE A 211 -5.77 -2.15 14.06
N PRO A 212 -5.07 -2.09 12.91
CA PRO A 212 -5.42 -2.85 11.71
C PRO A 212 -5.30 -4.36 11.95
N LEU A 213 -6.11 -5.18 11.27
CA LEU A 213 -6.22 -6.64 11.48
C LEU A 213 -6.76 -7.09 12.86
N TYR A 214 -6.99 -6.17 13.80
CA TYR A 214 -7.83 -6.47 14.96
C TYR A 214 -9.30 -6.40 14.54
N PRO A 215 -10.23 -7.18 15.14
CA PRO A 215 -11.65 -6.90 15.05
C PRO A 215 -11.95 -5.48 15.49
N SER A 216 -11.99 -4.56 14.53
CA SER A 216 -12.58 -3.25 14.73
C SER A 216 -13.96 -3.44 15.36
N PRO A 217 -14.41 -2.54 16.24
CA PRO A 217 -15.80 -2.53 16.69
C PRO A 217 -16.78 -2.50 15.51
N TYR A 218 -16.37 -1.99 14.36
CA TYR A 218 -17.16 -1.95 13.13
C TYR A 218 -17.12 -3.25 12.32
N LEU A 219 -16.33 -4.26 12.70
CA LEU A 219 -16.51 -5.62 12.16
C LEU A 219 -17.77 -6.30 12.71
N ASP A 220 -18.32 -5.81 13.82
CA ASP A 220 -19.63 -6.22 14.29
C ASP A 220 -20.73 -5.62 13.41
N LYS A 221 -21.64 -6.48 12.92
CA LYS A 221 -22.74 -6.11 12.03
C LYS A 221 -23.60 -4.98 12.59
N LYS A 222 -23.95 -5.03 13.88
CA LYS A 222 -24.84 -4.04 14.49
C LYS A 222 -24.13 -2.69 14.56
N ARG A 223 -22.91 -2.68 15.10
CA ARG A 223 -22.11 -1.46 15.24
C ARG A 223 -21.77 -0.80 13.90
N TYR A 224 -21.55 -1.57 12.85
CA TYR A 224 -21.35 -1.02 11.50
C TYR A 224 -22.59 -0.26 11.00
N PHE A 225 -23.78 -0.85 11.12
CA PHE A 225 -25.01 -0.19 10.70
C PHE A 225 -25.39 1.01 11.58
N ASP A 226 -25.16 0.91 12.89
CA ASP A 226 -25.31 2.05 13.82
C ASP A 226 -24.39 3.21 13.38
N ALA A 227 -23.14 2.92 13.02
CA ALA A 227 -22.20 3.92 12.54
C ALA A 227 -22.64 4.60 11.23
N ILE A 228 -23.26 3.86 10.30
CA ILE A 228 -23.82 4.45 9.06
C ILE A 228 -24.91 5.49 9.39
N LEU A 229 -25.78 5.19 10.36
CA LEU A 229 -26.81 6.14 10.80
C LEU A 229 -26.20 7.38 11.44
N THR A 230 -25.27 7.20 12.39
CA THR A 230 -24.54 8.31 13.03
C THR A 230 -23.78 9.17 12.01
N ASN A 231 -23.13 8.55 11.02
CA ASN A 231 -22.44 9.26 9.95
C ASN A 231 -23.40 10.06 9.07
N THR A 232 -24.60 9.52 8.83
CA THR A 232 -25.64 10.23 8.08
C THR A 232 -26.09 11.48 8.83
N GLU A 233 -26.33 11.39 10.14
CA GLU A 233 -26.67 12.55 10.98
C GLU A 233 -25.57 13.62 10.94
N LYS A 234 -24.31 13.21 11.16
CA LYS A 234 -23.15 14.11 11.09
C LYS A 234 -23.02 14.79 9.74
N LEU A 235 -23.27 14.07 8.64
CA LEU A 235 -23.21 14.66 7.30
C LEU A 235 -24.31 15.70 7.08
N ILE A 236 -25.53 15.43 7.58
CA ILE A 236 -26.65 16.37 7.50
C ILE A 236 -26.31 17.64 8.28
N GLU A 237 -25.79 17.50 9.49
CA GLU A 237 -25.34 18.61 10.34
C GLU A 237 -24.23 19.42 9.64
N GLU A 238 -23.17 18.76 9.16
CA GLU A 238 -22.04 19.40 8.47
C GLU A 238 -22.50 20.22 7.26
N VAL A 239 -23.36 19.66 6.41
CA VAL A 239 -23.88 20.35 5.22
C VAL A 239 -24.84 21.48 5.60
N SER A 240 -25.57 21.34 6.70
CA SER A 240 -26.48 22.38 7.20
C SER A 240 -25.73 23.58 7.76
N GLU A 241 -24.67 23.33 8.52
CA GLU A 241 -23.78 24.36 9.06
C GLU A 241 -22.90 24.99 7.98
N ASN A 242 -22.49 24.20 6.98
CA ASN A 242 -21.56 24.61 5.93
C ASN A 242 -22.09 24.28 4.52
N PRO A 243 -23.16 24.93 4.06
CA PRO A 243 -23.76 24.66 2.75
C PRO A 243 -22.79 24.86 1.59
N TRP A 244 -21.81 25.75 1.80
CA TRP A 244 -20.79 26.13 0.83
C TRP A 244 -19.92 24.97 0.34
N ILE A 245 -19.79 23.88 1.12
CA ILE A 245 -19.04 22.67 0.72
C ILE A 245 -19.67 22.06 -0.55
N VAL A 246 -21.00 22.11 -0.65
CA VAL A 246 -21.75 21.60 -1.80
C VAL A 246 -21.88 22.68 -2.88
N THR A 247 -22.25 23.91 -2.51
CA THR A 247 -22.47 24.98 -3.51
C THR A 247 -21.22 25.31 -4.31
N ASN A 248 -20.04 25.36 -3.68
CA ASN A 248 -18.79 25.65 -4.38
C ASN A 248 -18.46 24.63 -5.49
N VAL A 249 -18.79 23.35 -5.28
CA VAL A 249 -18.56 22.32 -6.30
C VAL A 249 -19.59 22.43 -7.41
N ILE A 250 -20.85 22.70 -7.07
CA ILE A 250 -21.93 22.91 -8.04
C ILE A 250 -21.61 24.11 -8.93
N GLU A 251 -21.18 25.24 -8.37
CA GLU A 251 -20.79 26.43 -9.13
C GLU A 251 -19.60 26.15 -10.06
N LYS A 252 -18.56 25.47 -9.57
CA LYS A 252 -17.44 25.04 -10.41
C LYS A 252 -17.89 24.11 -11.54
N ALA A 253 -18.82 23.20 -11.26
CA ALA A 253 -19.40 22.34 -12.26
C ALA A 253 -20.15 23.16 -13.33
N LYS A 254 -21.04 24.07 -12.93
CA LYS A 254 -21.77 24.97 -13.85
C LYS A 254 -20.84 25.79 -14.73
N LEU A 255 -19.77 26.35 -14.15
CA LEU A 255 -18.78 27.11 -14.93
C LEU A 255 -18.03 26.22 -15.92
N SER A 256 -17.88 24.93 -15.62
CA SER A 256 -17.25 23.95 -16.52
C SER A 256 -18.16 23.42 -17.62
N SER A 257 -19.48 23.34 -17.42
CA SER A 257 -20.41 22.79 -18.43
C SER A 257 -20.43 23.60 -19.72
N THR A 258 -20.20 24.91 -19.64
CA THR A 258 -20.07 25.79 -20.81
C THR A 258 -18.86 25.50 -21.68
N LYS A 259 -17.86 24.76 -21.17
CA LYS A 259 -16.58 24.47 -21.85
C LYS A 259 -16.31 22.98 -22.05
N ASN A 260 -16.87 22.12 -21.19
CA ASN A 260 -16.62 20.67 -21.19
C ASN A 260 -17.67 19.92 -20.34
N GLU A 261 -18.69 19.34 -20.97
CA GLU A 261 -19.73 18.55 -20.28
C GLU A 261 -19.17 17.35 -19.50
N SER A 262 -18.07 16.74 -19.99
CA SER A 262 -17.39 15.65 -19.28
C SER A 262 -16.83 16.11 -17.93
N LEU A 263 -16.34 17.36 -17.86
CA LEU A 263 -15.83 17.94 -16.61
C LEU A 263 -16.96 18.20 -15.60
N TYR A 264 -18.12 18.67 -16.06
CA TYR A 264 -19.32 18.84 -15.23
C TYR A 264 -19.73 17.51 -14.59
N SER A 265 -19.96 16.49 -15.43
CA SER A 265 -20.39 15.16 -14.98
C SER A 265 -19.39 14.57 -14.00
N ARG A 266 -18.08 14.73 -14.26
CA ARG A 266 -17.02 14.27 -13.37
C ARG A 266 -17.06 14.94 -12.00
N LEU A 267 -17.23 16.26 -11.92
CA LEU A 267 -17.24 16.99 -10.65
C LEU A 267 -18.43 16.61 -9.77
N ILE A 268 -19.64 16.59 -10.36
CA ILE A 268 -20.87 16.20 -9.65
C ILE A 268 -20.79 14.75 -9.20
N THR A 269 -20.35 13.85 -10.08
CA THR A 269 -20.19 12.43 -9.76
C THR A 269 -19.15 12.22 -8.66
N GLN A 270 -18.02 12.93 -8.70
CA GLN A 270 -16.99 12.86 -7.65
C GLN A 270 -17.53 13.33 -6.29
N LEU A 271 -18.33 14.40 -6.26
CA LEU A 271 -18.95 14.86 -5.03
C LEU A 271 -19.95 13.83 -4.49
N ALA A 272 -20.82 13.28 -5.34
CA ALA A 272 -21.76 12.23 -4.94
C ALA A 272 -21.04 11.02 -4.33
N TYR A 273 -19.96 10.53 -4.97
CA TYR A 273 -19.15 9.45 -4.42
C TYR A 273 -18.46 9.82 -3.09
N ASN A 274 -18.05 11.07 -2.90
CA ASN A 274 -17.46 11.54 -1.64
C ASN A 274 -18.50 11.56 -0.51
N LEU A 275 -19.68 12.13 -0.75
CA LEU A 275 -20.78 12.14 0.22
C LEU A 275 -21.22 10.72 0.59
N THR A 276 -21.36 9.82 -0.39
CA THR A 276 -21.64 8.40 -0.14
C THR A 276 -20.55 7.76 0.73
N ALA A 277 -19.28 8.04 0.44
CA ALA A 277 -18.17 7.50 1.23
C ALA A 277 -18.21 7.97 2.69
N ARG A 278 -18.59 9.23 2.95
CA ARG A 278 -18.73 9.77 4.32
C ARG A 278 -19.83 9.08 5.12
N VAL A 279 -20.90 8.63 4.45
CA VAL A 279 -21.98 7.86 5.10
C VAL A 279 -21.53 6.44 5.39
N LEU A 280 -20.98 5.76 4.37
CA LEU A 280 -20.72 4.32 4.44
C LEU A 280 -19.50 3.91 5.24
N TYR A 281 -18.46 4.75 5.28
CA TYR A 281 -17.19 4.38 5.89
C TYR A 281 -17.03 5.12 7.22
N PRO A 282 -17.08 4.41 8.36
CA PRO A 282 -16.76 4.98 9.67
C PRO A 282 -15.40 5.68 9.65
N THR A 283 -15.32 6.84 10.31
CA THR A 283 -14.11 7.67 10.38
C THR A 283 -13.38 7.46 11.71
N ASP A 284 -12.63 6.37 11.78
CA ASP A 284 -11.62 6.20 12.83
C ASP A 284 -10.27 6.74 12.36
N SER A 285 -9.27 6.71 13.24
CA SER A 285 -7.89 6.98 12.87
C SER A 285 -6.96 5.84 13.25
N TYR A 286 -5.99 5.60 12.39
CA TYR A 286 -4.82 4.79 12.68
C TYR A 286 -3.59 5.65 12.44
N ILE A 287 -2.68 5.74 13.41
CA ILE A 287 -1.45 6.56 13.35
C ILE A 287 -1.71 8.01 12.87
N GLY A 288 -2.85 8.58 13.25
CA GLY A 288 -3.29 9.93 12.87
C GLY A 288 -3.88 10.07 11.47
N LEU A 289 -3.98 8.98 10.70
CA LEU A 289 -4.59 8.94 9.37
C LEU A 289 -6.01 8.35 9.44
N PRO A 290 -6.96 8.86 8.64
CA PRO A 290 -8.31 8.35 8.61
C PRO A 290 -8.31 6.90 8.11
N LEU A 291 -8.91 6.02 8.91
CA LEU A 291 -9.13 4.62 8.60
C LEU A 291 -10.51 4.47 7.94
N ARG A 292 -10.58 3.68 6.88
CA ARG A 292 -11.83 3.27 6.24
C ARG A 292 -12.01 1.78 6.43
N ILE A 293 -13.22 1.38 6.79
CA ILE A 293 -13.60 -0.01 7.00
C ILE A 293 -14.80 -0.29 6.14
N GLY A 294 -14.69 -1.26 5.24
CA GLY A 294 -15.76 -1.60 4.31
C GLY A 294 -15.31 -2.66 3.32
N THR A 295 -15.91 -2.71 2.14
CA THR A 295 -15.51 -3.64 1.08
C THR A 295 -15.39 -2.85 -0.22
N ASP A 296 -14.23 -2.80 -0.87
CA ASP A 296 -14.12 -2.05 -2.13
C ASP A 296 -14.60 -2.83 -3.35
N TYR A 297 -14.76 -4.16 -3.27
CA TYR A 297 -15.10 -4.97 -4.44
C TYR A 297 -15.91 -6.23 -4.08
N ILE A 298 -17.12 -6.37 -4.67
CA ILE A 298 -17.72 -7.69 -4.91
C ILE A 298 -17.20 -8.16 -6.27
N LYS A 299 -16.17 -8.99 -6.30
CA LYS A 299 -15.66 -9.58 -7.56
C LYS A 299 -16.37 -10.91 -7.79
N ASN A 300 -17.04 -11.07 -8.93
CA ASN A 300 -17.62 -12.34 -9.39
C ASN A 300 -18.54 -13.04 -8.36
N GLY A 301 -19.42 -12.30 -7.67
CA GLY A 301 -20.42 -12.86 -6.77
C GLY A 301 -19.86 -13.61 -5.55
N THR A 302 -18.55 -13.55 -5.31
CA THR A 302 -17.88 -14.25 -4.22
C THR A 302 -17.61 -13.31 -3.05
N ILE A 303 -18.07 -13.73 -1.88
CA ILE A 303 -17.78 -13.31 -0.50
C ILE A 303 -17.13 -11.93 -0.34
N ALA A 304 -17.88 -10.99 0.23
CA ALA A 304 -17.35 -9.71 0.66
C ALA A 304 -16.56 -9.89 1.97
N VAL A 305 -15.23 -9.77 1.90
CA VAL A 305 -14.35 -9.78 3.08
C VAL A 305 -14.15 -8.32 3.51
N PRO A 306 -14.26 -7.98 4.80
CA PRO A 306 -13.96 -6.63 5.27
C PRO A 306 -12.53 -6.26 4.97
N GLU A 307 -12.38 -5.03 4.51
CA GLU A 307 -11.14 -4.38 4.13
C GLU A 307 -10.95 -3.14 5.02
N VAL A 308 -9.75 -2.99 5.54
CA VAL A 308 -9.32 -1.88 6.39
C VAL A 308 -8.24 -1.13 5.64
N THR A 309 -8.52 0.13 5.27
CA THR A 309 -7.59 0.96 4.48
C THR A 309 -7.29 2.29 5.15
N ALA A 310 -6.02 2.70 5.13
CA ALA A 310 -5.58 4.05 5.52
C ALA A 310 -4.63 4.60 4.47
N TRP A 311 -4.91 5.80 3.98
CA TRP A 311 -4.23 6.38 2.81
C TRP A 311 -3.35 7.56 3.21
N THR A 312 -2.19 7.65 2.59
CA THR A 312 -1.33 8.83 2.61
C THR A 312 -1.60 9.68 1.37
N GLY A 313 -1.85 10.96 1.59
CA GLY A 313 -1.96 11.93 0.50
C GLY A 313 -0.59 12.18 -0.11
N HIS A 314 -0.29 11.54 -1.25
CA HIS A 314 0.90 11.82 -2.08
C HIS A 314 2.27 11.50 -1.46
N SER A 315 2.37 10.58 -0.49
CA SER A 315 3.69 10.14 0.01
C SER A 315 4.42 9.31 -1.05
N TYR A 316 5.49 9.87 -1.62
CA TYR A 316 6.41 9.12 -2.48
C TYR A 316 7.30 8.24 -1.62
N ILE A 317 7.44 6.98 -2.02
CA ILE A 317 8.01 5.97 -1.13
C ILE A 317 9.55 6.01 -1.12
N VAL A 318 10.22 5.92 -2.27
CA VAL A 318 11.66 6.23 -2.48
C VAL A 318 11.89 6.57 -3.95
N GLU A 319 12.70 7.59 -4.25
CA GLU A 319 13.21 7.81 -5.61
C GLU A 319 14.34 6.81 -5.93
N THR A 320 14.21 6.10 -7.05
CA THR A 320 15.11 5.03 -7.51
C THR A 320 15.36 5.13 -9.01
N LEU A 321 16.47 4.61 -9.50
CA LEU A 321 16.72 4.46 -10.94
C LEU A 321 15.99 3.23 -11.51
N ALA A 322 15.40 3.41 -12.69
CA ALA A 322 14.90 2.36 -13.56
C ALA A 322 15.76 2.30 -14.80
N VAL A 323 16.13 1.09 -15.20
CA VAL A 323 16.88 0.85 -16.43
C VAL A 323 15.93 0.18 -17.41
N SER A 324 15.81 0.77 -18.59
CA SER A 324 15.10 0.18 -19.72
C SER A 324 16.05 0.08 -20.91
N HIS A 325 15.92 -1.01 -21.67
CA HIS A 325 16.78 -1.28 -22.82
C HIS A 325 15.97 -1.25 -24.11
N ARG A 326 16.45 -0.49 -25.09
CA ARG A 326 15.88 -0.47 -26.43
C ARG A 326 16.64 -1.43 -27.33
N VAL A 327 15.91 -2.27 -28.07
CA VAL A 327 16.51 -3.09 -29.13
C VAL A 327 16.88 -2.17 -30.30
N LEU A 328 18.17 -2.10 -30.62
CA LEU A 328 18.68 -1.31 -31.74
C LEU A 328 18.62 -2.10 -33.07
N PRO A 329 18.66 -1.43 -34.24
CA PRO A 329 18.66 -2.09 -35.54
C PRO A 329 19.82 -3.09 -35.70
N TYR A 330 19.54 -4.26 -36.28
CA TYR A 330 20.55 -5.33 -36.48
C TYR A 330 21.81 -4.85 -37.22
N LYS A 331 21.66 -4.04 -38.28
CA LYS A 331 22.81 -3.55 -39.08
C LYS A 331 23.80 -2.74 -38.24
N LEU A 332 23.30 -1.83 -37.40
CA LEU A 332 24.14 -1.01 -36.50
C LEU A 332 24.84 -1.87 -35.45
N ARG A 333 24.11 -2.84 -34.88
CA ARG A 333 24.65 -3.79 -33.91
C ARG A 333 25.77 -4.64 -34.52
N LEU A 334 25.57 -5.15 -35.73
CA LEU A 334 26.54 -5.95 -36.48
C LEU A 334 27.81 -5.14 -36.81
N GLU A 335 27.64 -3.89 -37.27
CA GLU A 335 28.76 -3.03 -37.62
C GLU A 335 29.64 -2.72 -36.39
N ALA A 336 29.04 -2.33 -35.28
CA ALA A 336 29.77 -2.03 -34.06
C ALA A 336 30.56 -3.24 -33.53
N ILE A 337 29.96 -4.43 -33.60
CA ILE A 337 30.60 -5.67 -33.18
C ILE A 337 31.75 -6.03 -34.13
N LYS A 338 31.58 -5.88 -35.45
CA LYS A 338 32.66 -6.09 -36.43
C LYS A 338 33.83 -5.13 -36.21
N ARG A 339 33.57 -3.83 -36.02
CA ARG A 339 34.62 -2.83 -35.73
C ARG A 339 35.39 -3.17 -34.45
N TYR A 340 34.66 -3.57 -33.41
CA TYR A 340 35.30 -3.95 -32.16
C TYR A 340 36.17 -5.21 -32.29
N ILE A 341 35.67 -6.28 -32.93
CA ILE A 341 36.40 -7.54 -33.06
C ILE A 341 37.59 -7.43 -34.02
N TYR A 342 37.38 -6.85 -35.20
CA TYR A 342 38.38 -6.88 -36.28
C TYR A 342 39.31 -5.68 -36.31
N GLN A 343 38.86 -4.53 -35.78
CA GLN A 343 39.60 -3.27 -35.84
C GLN A 343 40.01 -2.77 -34.45
N ASN A 344 39.64 -3.50 -33.39
CA ASN A 344 39.84 -3.09 -32.00
C ASN A 344 39.23 -1.71 -31.66
N ASP A 345 38.21 -1.28 -32.42
CA ASP A 345 37.52 -0.01 -32.23
C ASP A 345 36.24 -0.22 -31.40
N SER A 346 36.24 0.27 -30.16
CA SER A 346 35.11 0.17 -29.23
C SER A 346 34.17 1.38 -29.27
N THR A 347 34.45 2.40 -30.09
CA THR A 347 33.76 3.70 -30.05
C THR A 347 32.27 3.56 -30.35
N LEU A 348 31.94 2.95 -31.50
CA LEU A 348 30.55 2.74 -31.92
C LEU A 348 29.82 1.79 -30.96
N LEU A 349 30.50 0.78 -30.41
CA LEU A 349 29.92 -0.15 -29.45
C LEU A 349 29.53 0.55 -28.14
N LYS A 350 30.38 1.44 -27.62
CA LYS A 350 30.09 2.25 -26.42
C LYS A 350 28.90 3.18 -26.66
N GLU A 351 28.87 3.86 -27.80
CA GLU A 351 27.76 4.75 -28.17
C GLU A 351 26.42 3.99 -28.22
N LEU A 352 26.40 2.79 -28.81
CA LEU A 352 25.19 1.97 -28.87
C LEU A 352 24.71 1.51 -27.48
N ILE A 353 25.63 1.13 -26.59
CA ILE A 353 25.28 0.76 -25.21
C ILE A 353 24.66 1.96 -24.48
N LEU A 354 25.24 3.16 -24.65
CA LEU A 354 24.71 4.39 -24.06
C LEU A 354 23.32 4.72 -24.60
N ASN A 355 23.15 4.72 -25.92
CA ASN A 355 21.90 5.08 -26.58
C ASN A 355 20.78 4.04 -26.42
N SER A 356 21.13 2.77 -26.19
CA SER A 356 20.15 1.72 -25.91
C SER A 356 19.72 1.68 -24.45
N THR A 357 20.49 2.28 -23.53
CA THR A 357 20.25 2.21 -22.09
C THR A 357 19.58 3.50 -21.62
N ASN A 358 18.28 3.43 -21.36
CA ASN A 358 17.53 4.55 -20.83
C ASN A 358 17.42 4.42 -19.30
N ILE A 359 18.08 5.34 -18.59
CA ILE A 359 18.11 5.42 -17.14
C ILE A 359 17.19 6.54 -16.71
N THR A 360 16.12 6.20 -16.00
CA THR A 360 15.11 7.18 -15.55
C THR A 360 14.94 7.11 -14.05
N ARG A 361 14.62 8.24 -13.42
CA ARG A 361 14.25 8.26 -12.01
C ARG A 361 12.77 7.88 -11.88
N THR A 362 12.49 6.95 -11.00
CA THR A 362 11.18 6.33 -10.74
C THR A 362 10.96 6.18 -9.24
N MET A 363 9.73 5.91 -8.81
CA MET A 363 9.42 5.75 -7.39
C MET A 363 9.26 4.27 -7.05
N SER A 364 10.06 3.76 -6.10
CA SER A 364 10.05 2.36 -5.64
C SER A 364 9.63 2.25 -4.17
N PRO A 365 8.98 1.14 -3.73
CA PRO A 365 8.51 0.00 -4.52
C PRO A 365 7.56 0.42 -5.65
N TYR A 366 7.72 -0.21 -6.82
CA TYR A 366 6.71 -0.15 -7.87
C TYR A 366 5.44 -0.83 -7.33
N LEU A 367 4.58 -0.03 -6.72
CA LEU A 367 3.20 -0.43 -6.48
C LEU A 367 2.49 -0.19 -7.80
N LEU A 368 2.46 -1.23 -8.64
CA LEU A 368 1.61 -1.26 -9.83
C LEU A 368 0.16 -1.11 -9.37
N TYR A 369 -0.34 0.10 -9.46
CA TYR A 369 -1.73 0.42 -9.20
C TYR A 369 -2.52 0.17 -10.48
N SER A 370 -3.47 -0.77 -10.45
CA SER A 370 -4.49 -0.86 -11.50
C SER A 370 -5.32 0.42 -11.47
N PHE A 371 -5.51 1.02 -12.64
CA PHE A 371 -6.20 2.29 -12.89
C PHE A 371 -7.35 2.63 -11.93
N GLY A 372 -7.30 3.82 -11.30
CA GLY A 372 -8.51 4.40 -10.70
C GLY A 372 -8.31 5.57 -9.75
N ARG A 373 -7.49 5.45 -8.69
CA ARG A 373 -7.36 6.49 -7.64
C ARG A 373 -5.98 6.39 -6.98
N LYS A 374 -5.02 7.20 -7.43
CA LYS A 374 -3.66 7.24 -6.86
C LYS A 374 -3.66 7.96 -5.52
N THR A 375 -3.81 7.20 -4.45
CA THR A 375 -3.34 7.52 -3.09
C THR A 375 -2.53 6.31 -2.65
N TYR A 376 -1.42 6.48 -1.94
CA TYR A 376 -0.64 5.33 -1.45
C TYR A 376 -1.20 4.91 -0.10
N GLY A 377 -1.63 3.65 0.05
CA GLY A 377 -2.03 3.11 1.35
C GLY A 377 -0.81 2.95 2.27
N VAL A 378 -0.95 3.25 3.55
CA VAL A 378 -0.03 2.72 4.60
C VAL A 378 -0.65 1.49 5.28
N VAL A 379 -1.96 1.32 5.15
CA VAL A 379 -2.68 0.11 5.54
C VAL A 379 -3.66 -0.23 4.44
N ASP A 380 -3.66 -1.48 4.02
CA ASP A 380 -4.59 -2.12 3.10
C ASP A 380 -4.60 -3.61 3.46
N VAL A 381 -5.56 -4.02 4.29
CA VAL A 381 -5.64 -5.36 4.87
C VAL A 381 -7.06 -5.89 4.91
N HIS A 382 -7.23 -7.20 4.76
CA HIS A 382 -8.53 -7.89 4.83
C HIS A 382 -8.71 -8.63 6.17
N VAL A 383 -9.96 -8.87 6.62
CA VAL A 383 -10.28 -9.68 7.81
C VAL A 383 -11.31 -10.79 7.51
N PRO A 384 -10.97 -12.08 7.52
CA PRO A 384 -9.63 -12.59 7.74
C PRO A 384 -8.66 -12.12 6.66
N PRO A 385 -7.35 -12.09 6.98
CA PRO A 385 -6.31 -11.80 6.01
C PRO A 385 -6.52 -12.62 4.73
N ASP A 386 -6.55 -11.94 3.59
CA ASP A 386 -6.45 -12.56 2.26
C ASP A 386 -5.01 -12.43 1.75
N ASP A 387 -4.79 -12.95 0.55
CA ASP A 387 -3.53 -13.14 -0.12
C ASP A 387 -2.78 -11.85 -0.54
N SER A 388 -3.30 -10.65 -0.29
CA SER A 388 -2.51 -9.43 -0.50
C SER A 388 -2.77 -8.46 0.64
N MET A 389 -1.67 -7.98 1.24
CA MET A 389 -1.75 -7.04 2.35
C MET A 389 -0.59 -6.04 2.29
N LEU A 390 -0.92 -4.81 2.64
CA LEU A 390 0.02 -3.75 2.97
C LEU A 390 -0.25 -3.33 4.41
N LEU A 391 0.71 -3.51 5.31
CA LEU A 391 0.53 -3.19 6.71
C LEU A 391 1.71 -2.40 7.24
N THR A 392 1.46 -1.16 7.64
CA THR A 392 2.42 -0.35 8.38
C THR A 392 2.27 -0.58 9.87
N LEU A 393 3.37 -0.87 10.56
CA LEU A 393 3.43 -1.10 11.99
C LEU A 393 4.40 -0.11 12.66
N PRO A 394 3.97 0.64 13.69
CA PRO A 394 4.85 1.58 14.37
C PRO A 394 5.85 0.88 15.29
N LEU A 395 7.09 1.37 15.30
CA LEU A 395 8.17 0.81 16.09
C LEU A 395 8.20 1.39 17.51
N PRO A 396 8.57 0.59 18.54
CA PRO A 396 8.80 1.13 19.89
C PRO A 396 10.03 2.06 19.91
N PRO A 397 10.10 3.04 20.82
CA PRO A 397 11.18 4.04 20.87
C PRO A 397 12.61 3.46 20.82
N SER A 398 12.83 2.34 21.52
CA SER A 398 14.13 1.64 21.52
C SER A 398 14.54 1.17 20.12
N MET A 399 13.58 0.67 19.32
CA MET A 399 13.81 0.24 17.95
C MET A 399 13.87 1.43 16.99
N LYS A 400 13.11 2.51 17.24
CA LYS A 400 13.17 3.71 16.40
C LYS A 400 14.58 4.27 16.30
N LYS A 401 15.24 4.40 17.45
CA LYS A 401 16.62 4.88 17.54
C LYS A 401 17.61 3.93 16.87
N LYS A 402 17.43 2.62 17.06
CA LYS A 402 18.34 1.60 16.53
C LYS A 402 18.26 1.46 15.01
N LEU A 403 17.05 1.53 14.46
CA LEU A 403 16.80 1.28 13.04
C LEU A 403 16.71 2.55 12.19
N GLY A 404 16.75 3.73 12.83
CA GLY A 404 16.56 5.01 12.14
C GLY A 404 15.19 5.15 11.46
N ALA A 405 14.18 4.45 11.98
CA ALA A 405 12.87 4.29 11.37
C ALA A 405 11.75 4.44 12.40
N SER A 406 10.65 5.07 12.05
CA SER A 406 9.48 5.22 12.92
C SER A 406 8.46 4.09 12.75
N TYR A 407 8.43 3.47 11.57
CA TYR A 407 7.53 2.37 11.25
C TYR A 407 8.25 1.30 10.42
N ILE A 408 7.62 0.13 10.29
CA ILE A 408 7.93 -0.84 9.24
C ILE A 408 6.71 -1.02 8.35
N LEU A 409 6.93 -1.14 7.05
CA LEU A 409 5.94 -1.53 6.05
C LEU A 409 6.11 -3.02 5.76
N ILE A 410 5.07 -3.81 5.98
CA ILE A 410 5.00 -5.22 5.58
C ILE A 410 4.15 -5.27 4.30
N LYS A 411 4.68 -5.89 3.24
CA LYS A 411 3.98 -6.09 1.98
C LYS A 411 4.00 -7.56 1.59
N ALA A 412 2.81 -8.11 1.37
CA ALA A 412 2.63 -9.42 0.74
C ALA A 412 1.80 -9.35 -0.53
N VAL A 413 2.15 -10.21 -1.49
CA VAL A 413 1.58 -10.27 -2.84
C VAL A 413 0.95 -11.63 -3.08
N LYS A 414 -0.27 -11.61 -3.64
CA LYS A 414 -1.08 -12.79 -3.95
C LYS A 414 -0.35 -13.73 -4.91
N GLY A 415 -0.34 -15.02 -4.56
CA GLY A 415 0.34 -16.06 -5.31
C GLY A 415 1.88 -16.07 -5.18
N GLY A 416 2.46 -15.15 -4.40
CA GLY A 416 3.92 -15.07 -4.19
C GLY A 416 4.33 -15.31 -2.74
N SER A 417 3.86 -14.45 -1.82
CA SER A 417 4.44 -14.35 -0.46
C SER A 417 3.49 -14.71 0.69
N THR A 418 2.27 -15.13 0.39
CA THR A 418 1.18 -15.23 1.37
C THR A 418 1.33 -16.42 2.29
N GLN A 419 1.89 -17.51 1.76
CA GLN A 419 2.27 -18.72 2.50
C GLN A 419 3.23 -18.46 3.67
N TYR A 420 3.90 -17.31 3.70
CA TYR A 420 4.83 -16.91 4.74
C TYR A 420 4.20 -16.01 5.81
N ILE A 421 2.91 -15.67 5.67
CA ILE A 421 2.16 -14.92 6.67
C ILE A 421 1.20 -15.85 7.39
N HIS A 422 1.35 -15.91 8.71
CA HIS A 422 0.55 -16.73 9.60
C HIS A 422 -0.21 -15.84 10.56
N VAL A 423 -1.52 -16.00 10.64
CA VAL A 423 -2.36 -15.23 11.56
C VAL A 423 -3.09 -16.19 12.49
N GLU A 424 -2.73 -16.13 13.77
CA GLU A 424 -3.22 -17.01 14.83
C GLU A 424 -4.18 -16.22 15.73
N TYR A 425 -5.48 -16.50 15.58
CA TYR A 425 -6.50 -15.96 16.47
C TYR A 425 -6.74 -16.92 17.63
N THR A 426 -6.74 -16.41 18.87
CA THR A 426 -7.31 -17.18 19.98
C THR A 426 -8.84 -17.24 19.77
N PRO A 427 -9.48 -18.42 19.77
CA PRO A 427 -10.92 -18.56 19.46
C PRO A 427 -11.86 -17.73 20.35
N SER A 428 -11.44 -17.43 21.59
CA SER A 428 -12.19 -16.56 22.51
C SER A 428 -12.17 -15.08 22.12
N ILE A 429 -11.27 -14.67 21.23
CA ILE A 429 -11.06 -13.29 20.78
C ILE A 429 -11.71 -13.06 19.42
N LEU A 430 -11.53 -14.01 18.49
CA LEU A 430 -12.02 -13.87 17.12
C LEU A 430 -12.37 -15.22 16.49
N SER A 431 -13.51 -15.27 15.80
CA SER A 431 -13.84 -16.33 14.83
C SER A 431 -13.89 -15.73 13.42
N PRO A 432 -12.86 -15.99 12.59
CA PRO A 432 -12.82 -15.58 11.18
C PRO A 432 -14.03 -16.02 10.36
N GLU A 433 -14.53 -17.23 10.62
CA GLU A 433 -15.67 -17.82 9.92
C GLU A 433 -16.93 -17.00 10.17
N ARG A 434 -17.19 -16.65 11.43
CA ARG A 434 -18.33 -15.83 11.82
C ARG A 434 -18.27 -14.44 11.17
N ILE A 435 -17.11 -13.77 11.23
CA ILE A 435 -16.93 -12.47 10.58
C ILE A 435 -17.22 -12.57 9.09
N ARG A 436 -16.68 -13.60 8.42
CA ARG A 436 -16.88 -13.79 6.99
C ARG A 436 -18.36 -13.95 6.64
N GLU A 437 -19.12 -14.75 7.39
CA GLU A 437 -20.55 -14.92 7.15
C GLU A 437 -21.36 -13.64 7.41
N ASP A 438 -21.08 -12.93 8.51
CA ASP A 438 -21.74 -11.65 8.81
C ASP A 438 -21.45 -10.61 7.71
N TRP A 439 -20.21 -10.57 7.22
CA TRP A 439 -19.78 -9.62 6.21
C TRP A 439 -20.24 -9.95 4.78
N LYS A 440 -20.59 -11.19 4.46
CA LYS A 440 -21.30 -11.48 3.19
C LYS A 440 -22.60 -10.70 3.12
N VAL A 441 -23.37 -10.68 4.21
CA VAL A 441 -24.65 -9.96 4.30
C VAL A 441 -24.39 -8.45 4.29
N ILE A 442 -23.43 -7.97 5.08
CA ILE A 442 -23.06 -6.54 5.14
C ILE A 442 -22.56 -6.05 3.78
N GLY A 443 -21.74 -6.81 3.06
CA GLY A 443 -21.16 -6.42 1.78
C GLY A 443 -22.21 -6.31 0.68
N GLN A 444 -23.14 -7.27 0.61
CA GLN A 444 -24.30 -7.18 -0.30
C GLN A 444 -25.15 -5.93 0.00
N CYS A 445 -25.46 -5.70 1.29
CA CYS A 445 -26.21 -4.51 1.70
C CYS A 445 -25.42 -3.22 1.41
N SER A 446 -24.12 -3.19 1.67
CA SER A 446 -23.27 -2.01 1.47
C SER A 446 -23.15 -1.65 0.00
N ALA A 447 -23.05 -2.64 -0.90
CA ALA A 447 -23.07 -2.41 -2.34
C ALA A 447 -24.42 -1.85 -2.81
N TYR A 448 -25.53 -2.41 -2.32
CA TYR A 448 -26.87 -1.90 -2.58
C TYR A 448 -27.03 -0.45 -2.07
N LEU A 449 -26.69 -0.21 -0.81
CA LEU A 449 -26.78 1.10 -0.17
C LEU A 449 -25.88 2.13 -0.85
N ARG A 450 -24.67 1.75 -1.28
CA ARG A 450 -23.78 2.61 -2.07
C ARG A 450 -24.42 3.05 -3.37
N SER A 451 -25.01 2.13 -4.14
CA SER A 451 -25.72 2.46 -5.38
C SER A 451 -26.87 3.44 -5.12
N ARG A 452 -27.70 3.14 -4.10
CA ARG A 452 -28.84 3.99 -3.70
C ARG A 452 -28.41 5.38 -3.23
N LEU A 453 -27.37 5.47 -2.41
CA LEU A 453 -26.82 6.73 -1.91
C LEU A 453 -26.21 7.56 -3.05
N VAL A 454 -25.41 6.95 -3.92
CA VAL A 454 -24.83 7.67 -5.08
C VAL A 454 -25.93 8.25 -5.95
N ASN A 455 -26.95 7.45 -6.31
CA ASN A 455 -28.07 7.92 -7.11
C ASN A 455 -28.84 9.04 -6.40
N ARG A 456 -29.09 8.89 -5.10
CA ARG A 456 -29.78 9.92 -4.32
C ARG A 456 -29.00 11.22 -4.25
N PHE A 457 -27.70 11.16 -4.00
CA PHE A 457 -26.86 12.36 -4.02
C PHE A 457 -26.76 12.96 -5.43
N LEU A 458 -26.67 12.16 -6.48
CA LEU A 458 -26.69 12.65 -7.86
C LEU A 458 -28.00 13.39 -8.19
N GLU A 459 -29.16 12.85 -7.79
CA GLU A 459 -30.46 13.53 -7.94
C GLU A 459 -30.45 14.89 -7.24
N ILE A 460 -30.01 14.93 -5.98
CA ILE A 460 -29.96 16.16 -5.18
C ILE A 460 -29.01 17.18 -5.82
N LEU A 461 -27.80 16.76 -6.22
CA LEU A 461 -26.78 17.64 -6.78
C LEU A 461 -27.16 18.15 -8.17
N ASN A 462 -27.76 17.29 -9.02
CA ASN A 462 -28.26 17.71 -10.33
C ASN A 462 -29.44 18.68 -10.19
N ASN A 463 -30.38 18.41 -9.28
CA ASN A 463 -31.49 19.34 -9.02
C ASN A 463 -30.98 20.68 -8.48
N ALA A 464 -30.01 20.65 -7.55
CA ALA A 464 -29.38 21.85 -7.01
C ALA A 464 -28.60 22.64 -8.08
N SER A 465 -28.08 21.95 -9.10
CA SER A 465 -27.49 22.60 -10.27
C SER A 465 -28.53 23.39 -11.06
N THR A 466 -29.76 22.89 -11.21
CA THR A 466 -30.79 23.59 -11.99
C THR A 466 -31.47 24.69 -11.17
N ASN A 467 -31.83 24.36 -9.92
CA ASN A 467 -32.77 25.15 -9.11
C ASN A 467 -32.13 25.86 -7.91
N GLY A 468 -30.81 25.76 -7.74
CA GLY A 468 -30.11 26.26 -6.57
C GLY A 468 -30.08 25.25 -5.43
N PHE A 469 -29.05 25.35 -4.57
CA PHE A 469 -28.88 24.42 -3.47
C PHE A 469 -29.78 24.77 -2.28
N ASN A 470 -30.53 23.79 -1.80
CA ASN A 470 -31.32 23.89 -0.57
C ASN A 470 -30.91 22.79 0.41
N VAL A 471 -30.41 23.19 1.57
CA VAL A 471 -29.97 22.31 2.67
C VAL A 471 -31.09 21.37 3.14
N THR A 472 -32.35 21.82 3.13
CA THR A 472 -33.46 21.01 3.67
C THR A 472 -33.65 19.71 2.89
N VAL A 473 -33.17 19.64 1.64
CA VAL A 473 -33.19 18.41 0.83
C VAL A 473 -32.34 17.29 1.45
N PHE A 474 -31.34 17.62 2.28
CA PHE A 474 -30.54 16.65 3.02
C PHE A 474 -31.25 16.09 4.26
N THR A 475 -32.26 16.76 4.81
CA THR A 475 -32.97 16.28 6.02
C THR A 475 -33.66 14.93 5.82
N GLY A 476 -34.10 14.62 4.60
CA GLY A 476 -34.68 13.33 4.24
C GLY A 476 -33.65 12.19 4.13
N MET A 477 -32.34 12.48 4.17
CA MET A 477 -31.29 11.47 4.00
C MET A 477 -31.26 10.45 5.14
N TYR A 478 -31.51 10.88 6.38
CA TYR A 478 -31.55 9.97 7.53
C TYR A 478 -32.66 8.93 7.34
N THR A 479 -33.88 9.39 7.07
CA THR A 479 -35.04 8.53 6.82
C THR A 479 -34.81 7.62 5.61
N PHE A 480 -34.21 8.15 4.53
CA PHE A 480 -33.84 7.37 3.36
C PHE A 480 -32.88 6.23 3.72
N VAL A 481 -31.76 6.52 4.38
CA VAL A 481 -30.75 5.53 4.78
C VAL A 481 -31.35 4.50 5.73
N LYS A 482 -32.10 4.95 6.74
CA LYS A 482 -32.79 4.07 7.69
C LYS A 482 -33.72 3.10 6.98
N ASN A 483 -34.49 3.56 5.99
CA ASN A 483 -35.37 2.70 5.21
C ASN A 483 -34.60 1.72 4.33
N GLN A 484 -33.49 2.13 3.71
CA GLN A 484 -32.65 1.20 2.94
C GLN A 484 -32.00 0.13 3.84
N LEU A 485 -31.54 0.48 5.04
CA LEU A 485 -30.99 -0.47 6.01
C LEU A 485 -32.04 -1.49 6.48
N LYS A 486 -33.31 -1.08 6.67
CA LYS A 486 -34.41 -2.01 6.96
C LYS A 486 -34.61 -3.04 5.85
N MET A 487 -34.48 -2.64 4.58
CA MET A 487 -34.55 -3.58 3.45
C MET A 487 -33.41 -4.61 3.46
N CYS A 488 -32.30 -4.31 4.15
CA CYS A 488 -31.20 -5.27 4.38
C CYS A 488 -31.40 -6.14 5.65
N GLY A 489 -32.58 -6.11 6.27
CA GLY A 489 -32.87 -6.88 7.48
C GLY A 489 -32.26 -6.29 8.76
N PHE A 490 -31.86 -5.02 8.75
CA PHE A 490 -31.46 -4.31 9.97
C PHE A 490 -32.68 -3.65 10.62
N ASN A 491 -33.14 -4.23 11.73
CA ASN A 491 -34.11 -3.60 12.63
C ASN A 491 -33.34 -3.04 13.82
N GLU A 492 -33.42 -1.73 13.99
CA GLU A 492 -32.86 -1.02 15.13
C GLU A 492 -33.45 -1.63 16.41
N SER A 493 -32.62 -2.35 17.18
CA SER A 493 -32.94 -2.61 18.58
C SER A 493 -32.56 -1.34 19.31
N THR A 494 -33.59 -0.61 19.74
CA THR A 494 -33.56 0.61 20.57
C THR A 494 -32.14 1.00 20.94
N LEU A 495 -31.60 2.02 20.24
CA LEU A 495 -30.51 2.82 20.78
C LEU A 495 -30.89 3.08 22.24
N ALA A 496 -30.13 2.53 23.20
CA ALA A 496 -30.33 2.87 24.58
C ALA A 496 -30.15 4.39 24.64
N ASN A 497 -31.23 5.10 24.98
CA ASN A 497 -31.25 6.52 25.23
C ASN A 497 -30.16 6.83 26.27
N GLY A 498 -28.94 7.08 25.80
CA GLY A 498 -27.96 7.89 26.48
C GLY A 498 -28.39 9.33 26.29
N THR A 499 -29.53 9.69 26.89
CA THR A 499 -29.89 11.08 27.08
C THR A 499 -28.73 11.69 27.85
N ILE A 500 -27.97 12.57 27.21
CA ILE A 500 -27.14 13.53 27.94
C ILE A 500 -28.15 14.46 28.59
N THR A 501 -28.61 14.08 29.78
CA THR A 501 -29.41 14.94 30.63
C THR A 501 -28.49 16.05 31.14
N ALA A 502 -28.49 17.18 30.43
CA ALA A 502 -28.14 18.45 31.04
C ALA A 502 -29.08 18.64 32.24
N THR A 503 -28.55 18.45 33.45
CA THR A 503 -29.29 18.69 34.69
C THR A 503 -28.89 20.09 35.14
N SER A 504 -29.79 21.06 34.98
CA SER A 504 -29.64 22.43 35.48
C SER A 504 -30.56 22.67 36.68
N GLY A 505 -29.99 23.19 37.77
CA GLY A 505 -30.65 23.75 38.98
C GLY A 505 -30.87 22.72 40.09
N THR A 506 -30.43 22.90 41.34
CA THR A 506 -30.45 24.14 42.15
C THR A 506 -29.34 24.16 43.23
N GLU A 507 -29.00 25.37 43.68
CA GLU A 507 -27.95 25.79 44.61
C GLU A 507 -27.97 25.15 46.01
N MET A 508 -26.80 24.95 46.65
CA MET A 508 -26.21 25.90 47.63
C MET A 508 -25.23 25.19 48.60
N LYS A 509 -23.92 25.54 48.55
CA LYS A 509 -23.07 26.03 49.67
C LYS A 509 -21.55 25.88 49.41
N GLU A 510 -20.91 27.02 49.64
CA GLU A 510 -19.51 27.44 49.64
C GLU A 510 -18.39 26.43 49.98
N GLY A 511 -17.26 26.54 49.27
CA GLY A 511 -15.98 25.94 49.68
C GLY A 511 -14.83 26.09 48.66
N LYS A 512 -14.22 27.28 48.60
CA LYS A 512 -12.88 27.66 48.07
C LYS A 512 -12.35 27.01 46.75
N LYS A 513 -12.31 27.84 45.70
CA LYS A 513 -11.65 27.63 44.40
C LYS A 513 -10.11 27.48 44.52
N ALA A 514 -9.58 26.42 43.90
CA ALA A 514 -8.23 26.41 43.33
C ALA A 514 -8.37 26.19 41.81
N GLU A 515 -8.00 27.20 41.03
CA GLU A 515 -8.01 27.20 39.56
C GLU A 515 -7.07 26.11 39.00
N LYS A 516 -7.61 25.11 38.29
CA LYS A 516 -6.86 24.29 37.33
C LYS A 516 -7.33 24.66 35.92
N LYS A 517 -6.54 25.49 35.23
CA LYS A 517 -6.61 25.69 33.78
C LYS A 517 -6.30 24.37 33.08
N HIS A 518 -7.28 23.78 32.38
CA HIS A 518 -7.03 22.76 31.37
C HIS A 518 -6.31 23.38 30.18
N ARG A 519 -4.97 23.33 30.19
CA ARG A 519 -4.17 23.48 28.97
C ARG A 519 -4.28 22.20 28.16
N TRP A 520 -4.80 22.30 26.95
CA TRP A 520 -4.62 21.28 25.93
C TRP A 520 -3.13 21.23 25.56
N SER A 521 -2.40 20.23 26.06
CA SER A 521 -1.03 19.97 25.66
C SER A 521 -1.03 19.16 24.36
N ILE A 522 -0.74 19.85 23.27
CA ILE A 522 -0.48 19.29 21.94
C ILE A 522 0.97 18.79 21.93
N CYS A 523 1.18 17.48 21.85
CA CYS A 523 2.48 16.87 21.56
C CYS A 523 2.26 15.60 20.73
N GLY A 524 2.33 15.74 19.41
CA GLY A 524 2.33 14.64 18.46
C GLY A 524 2.54 15.15 17.01
N PRO A 525 3.48 14.58 16.23
CA PRO A 525 3.89 15.12 14.92
C PRO A 525 2.84 15.04 13.80
N GLY A 526 1.70 14.35 14.01
CA GLY A 526 0.65 14.18 13.00
C GLY A 526 -0.16 15.44 12.65
N THR A 527 -0.16 16.47 13.50
CA THR A 527 -0.94 17.70 13.27
C THR A 527 -0.24 18.72 12.37
N ALA A 528 1.08 18.63 12.18
CA ALA A 528 1.82 19.53 11.30
C ALA A 528 1.48 19.32 9.80
N ILE A 529 1.02 18.13 9.43
CA ILE A 529 0.68 17.78 8.04
C ILE A 529 -0.65 18.43 7.62
N LEU A 530 -1.62 18.57 8.54
CA LEU A 530 -2.91 19.20 8.26
C LEU A 530 -2.80 20.73 8.09
N PHE A 531 -1.94 21.41 8.86
CA PHE A 531 -1.77 22.86 8.75
C PHE A 531 -0.85 23.29 7.60
N SER A 532 0.16 22.50 7.24
CA SER A 532 1.07 22.83 6.13
C SER A 532 0.41 22.72 4.74
N LEU A 533 -0.57 21.81 4.58
CA LEU A 533 -1.34 21.69 3.33
C LEU A 533 -2.36 22.83 3.12
N LEU A 534 -2.83 23.47 4.20
CA LEU A 534 -3.69 24.67 4.13
C LEU A 534 -2.89 25.97 3.92
N GLY A 535 -1.70 26.08 4.51
CA GLY A 535 -0.87 27.30 4.42
C GLY A 535 -0.30 27.58 3.02
N ILE A 536 0.01 26.54 2.24
CA ILE A 536 0.68 26.71 0.93
C ILE A 536 -0.29 27.19 -0.17
N ARG A 537 -1.61 27.07 0.01
CA ARG A 537 -2.60 27.59 -0.96
C ARG A 537 -3.05 29.02 -0.72
N LEU A 538 -2.76 29.62 0.44
CA LEU A 538 -3.14 31.00 0.76
C LEU A 538 -2.04 32.05 0.56
N MET A 539 -0.78 31.64 0.33
CA MET A 539 0.35 32.58 0.16
C MET A 539 0.74 32.90 -1.30
N LYS A 540 0.03 32.38 -2.31
CA LYS A 540 0.41 32.60 -3.73
C LYS A 540 -0.44 33.60 -4.53
N THR A 541 -1.32 34.37 -3.89
CA THR A 541 -2.22 35.34 -4.57
C THR A 541 -2.26 36.75 -3.96
N LYS A 542 -1.26 37.17 -3.17
CA LYS A 542 -1.07 38.58 -2.83
C LYS A 542 0.41 38.97 -2.95
N GLY A 543 0.72 39.89 -3.86
CA GLY A 543 2.04 40.53 -3.96
C GLY A 543 2.68 40.54 -5.34
N LYS A 544 1.99 41.04 -6.37
CA LYS A 544 2.64 41.59 -7.58
C LYS A 544 1.77 42.69 -8.18
N LYS A 545 1.68 43.81 -7.47
CA LYS A 545 1.29 45.12 -8.01
C LYS A 545 1.85 46.18 -7.07
N GLN A 546 2.47 47.20 -7.67
CA GLN A 546 3.15 48.36 -7.07
C GLN A 546 4.60 48.13 -6.61
N GLU A 547 5.53 48.40 -7.51
CA GLU A 547 6.54 49.46 -7.33
C GLU A 547 7.30 49.62 -8.66
N ASN A 548 6.83 50.57 -9.46
CA ASN A 548 7.64 51.32 -10.41
C ASN A 548 7.42 52.77 -10.00
N GLU A 549 8.51 53.55 -10.05
CA GLU A 549 8.57 55.01 -9.81
C GLU A 549 8.43 55.40 -8.32
N GLU A 550 9.43 55.98 -7.64
CA GLU A 550 10.28 57.09 -8.06
C GLU A 550 11.45 57.34 -7.07
N VAL A 551 12.57 57.85 -7.61
CA VAL A 551 13.37 58.98 -7.07
C VAL A 551 14.57 58.74 -6.11
N LYS A 552 15.76 58.94 -6.72
CA LYS A 552 16.99 59.60 -6.21
C LYS A 552 17.79 58.94 -5.07
N ARG A 553 18.84 58.22 -5.44
CA ARG A 553 20.24 58.69 -5.45
C ARG A 553 21.16 57.65 -6.09
#